data_AF-A0A7W4KR44-F1
#
_entry.id   AF-A0A7W4KR44-F1
#
_cell.length_a   1.000
_cell.length_b   1.000
_cell.length_c   1.000
_cell.angle_alpha   90.00
_cell.angle_beta   90.00
_cell.angle_gamma   90.00
#
_symmetry.space_group_name_H-M   'P 1'
#
loop_
_entity.id
_entity.type
_entity.pdbx_description
1 polymer ?
#
loop_
_entity_poly.entity_id
_entity_poly.type
_entity_poly.pdbx_seq_one_letter_code
_entity_poly.pdbx_strand_id
1 'polypeptide(L)' 'MTDTTMQLLSQGTDPVKMPDFDILAEGKTLSGVAERLMSLSLTDNRGFEADQLTITLDDADGQLQLPP' A
#
# COMPACT_ATOMS: atom_id res chain seq x y z
N MET A 1 31.77 -14.91 -33.14
CA MET A 1 31.71 -13.65 -32.38
C MET A 1 30.26 -13.50 -31.94
N THR A 2 29.88 -14.15 -30.84
CA THR A 2 28.49 -14.18 -30.37
C THR A 2 28.22 -12.95 -29.52
N ASP A 3 27.10 -12.29 -29.85
CA ASP A 3 26.58 -11.04 -29.32
C ASP A 3 26.53 -11.01 -27.78
N THR A 4 27.57 -10.45 -27.16
CA THR A 4 27.67 -10.25 -25.71
C THR A 4 26.58 -9.30 -25.18
N THR A 5 25.91 -8.59 -26.08
CA THR A 5 24.91 -7.56 -25.78
C THR A 5 23.58 -8.12 -25.24
N MET A 6 23.26 -9.39 -25.50
CA MET A 6 22.00 -10.02 -25.04
C MET A 6 22.11 -10.71 -23.67
N GLN A 7 23.32 -10.87 -23.11
CA GLN A 7 23.53 -11.57 -21.83
C GLN A 7 23.40 -10.68 -20.59
N LEU A 8 23.19 -9.36 -20.74
CA LEU A 8 23.12 -8.44 -19.59
C LEU A 8 21.71 -8.25 -19.01
N LEU A 9 20.66 -8.77 -19.67
CA LEU A 9 19.27 -8.61 -19.22
C LEU A 9 18.83 -9.65 -18.16
N SER A 10 19.70 -10.57 -17.73
CA SER A 10 19.36 -11.62 -16.75
C SER A 10 19.86 -11.35 -15.32
N GLN A 11 20.39 -10.16 -15.04
CA GLN A 11 20.98 -9.86 -13.73
C GLN A 11 19.95 -9.23 -12.79
N GLY A 12 19.32 -10.09 -11.99
CA GLY A 12 18.85 -9.78 -10.64
C GLY A 12 17.63 -8.87 -10.53
N THR A 13 16.43 -9.48 -10.41
CA THR A 13 15.36 -8.82 -9.65
C THR A 13 15.67 -9.00 -8.17
N ASP A 14 16.68 -8.29 -7.66
CA ASP A 14 16.86 -8.21 -6.22
C ASP A 14 15.56 -7.63 -5.64
N PRO A 15 14.89 -8.34 -4.70
CA PRO A 15 13.62 -7.89 -4.17
C PRO A 15 13.81 -6.53 -3.50
N VAL A 16 13.16 -5.51 -4.05
CA VAL A 16 13.12 -4.18 -3.45
C VAL A 16 12.22 -4.27 -2.22
N LYS A 17 12.76 -3.92 -1.06
CA LYS A 17 11.95 -3.82 0.16
C LYS A 17 10.97 -2.66 0.01
N MET A 18 9.69 -2.99 0.02
CA MET A 18 8.61 -2.02 0.05
C MET A 18 7.90 -2.11 1.39
N PRO A 19 7.44 -0.97 1.95
CA PRO A 19 6.53 -1.01 3.08
C PRO A 19 5.27 -1.78 2.69
N ASP A 20 4.75 -2.55 3.64
CA ASP A 20 3.51 -3.31 3.50
C ASP A 20 2.60 -2.98 4.70
N PHE A 21 1.30 -3.15 4.52
CA PHE A 21 0.29 -2.80 5.51
C PHE A 21 -0.93 -3.70 5.39
N ASP A 22 -1.65 -3.87 6.50
CA ASP A 22 -2.98 -4.49 6.53
C ASP A 22 -3.89 -3.64 7.41
N ILE A 23 -5.12 -3.42 6.96
CA ILE A 23 -6.13 -2.63 7.67
C ILE A 23 -7.33 -3.51 7.93
N LEU A 24 -7.60 -3.74 9.22
CA LEU A 24 -8.70 -4.58 9.67
C LEU A 24 -9.80 -3.70 10.28
N ALA A 25 -11.04 -3.93 9.88
CA ALA A 25 -12.23 -3.46 10.57
C ALA A 25 -12.93 -4.66 11.21
N GLU A 26 -13.22 -4.56 12.51
CA GLU A 26 -13.85 -5.65 13.29
C GLU A 26 -13.13 -7.01 13.14
N GLY A 27 -11.80 -6.98 13.04
CA GLY A 27 -10.97 -8.18 12.89
C GLY A 27 -11.00 -8.81 11.49
N LYS A 28 -11.56 -8.13 10.48
CA LYS A 28 -11.54 -8.56 9.08
C LYS A 28 -10.78 -7.56 8.22
N THR A 29 -9.91 -8.08 7.36
CA THR A 29 -9.22 -7.26 6.35
C THR A 29 -10.23 -6.52 5.49
N LEU A 30 -10.02 -5.21 5.31
CA LEU A 30 -10.79 -4.39 4.40
C LEU A 30 -10.30 -4.62 2.97
N SER A 31 -10.95 -5.55 2.26
CA SER A 31 -10.68 -5.85 0.85
C SER A 31 -10.80 -4.61 -0.03
N GLY A 32 -9.87 -4.39 -0.97
CA GLY A 32 -9.90 -3.27 -1.89
C GLY A 32 -9.17 -2.02 -1.38
N VAL A 33 -8.88 -1.93 -0.07
CA VAL A 33 -8.14 -0.78 0.48
C VAL A 33 -6.67 -0.81 0.08
N ALA A 34 -6.06 -1.99 0.05
CA ALA A 34 -4.64 -2.14 -0.29
C ALA A 34 -4.36 -1.72 -1.75
N GLU A 35 -5.24 -2.10 -2.67
CA GLU A 35 -5.12 -1.82 -4.10
C GLU A 35 -5.43 -0.36 -4.45
N ARG A 36 -6.12 0.35 -3.55
CA ARG A 36 -6.60 1.73 -3.76
C ARG A 36 -5.85 2.76 -2.91
N LEU A 37 -4.88 2.35 -2.09
CA LEU A 37 -4.19 3.26 -1.18
C LEU A 37 -3.36 4.30 -1.96
N MET A 38 -3.70 5.58 -1.77
CA MET A 38 -2.89 6.70 -2.25
C MET A 38 -1.94 7.21 -1.16
N SER A 39 -2.43 7.28 0.09
CA SER A 39 -1.61 7.69 1.23
C SER A 39 -2.15 7.13 2.55
N LEU A 40 -1.23 6.87 3.48
CA LEU A 40 -1.51 6.49 4.87
C LEU A 40 -0.63 7.34 5.79
N SER A 41 -1.23 7.97 6.79
CA SER A 41 -0.52 8.70 7.83
C SER A 41 -1.07 8.32 9.20
N LEU A 42 -0.17 7.98 10.12
CA LEU A 42 -0.47 7.70 11.52
C LEU A 42 0.21 8.77 12.38
N THR A 43 -0.58 9.50 13.15
CA THR A 43 -0.08 10.48 14.13
C THR A 43 -0.36 9.94 15.53
N ASP A 44 0.72 9.68 16.27
CA ASP A 44 0.67 9.43 17.71
C ASP A 44 0.44 10.76 18.42
N ASN A 45 -0.71 10.90 19.06
CA ASN A 45 -1.10 12.13 19.74
C ASN A 45 -0.80 12.02 21.24
N ARG A 46 -0.16 13.05 21.81
CA ARG A 46 0.22 13.04 23.23
C ARG A 46 -0.93 13.49 24.13
N GLY A 47 -1.00 12.90 25.33
CA GLY A 47 -1.87 13.38 26.40
C GLY A 47 -3.25 12.73 26.36
N PHE A 48 -4.30 13.55 26.24
CA PHE A 48 -5.70 13.09 26.28
C PHE A 48 -6.33 12.91 24.90
N GLU A 49 -5.55 13.10 23.84
CA GLU A 49 -6.01 12.93 22.46
C GLU A 49 -5.70 11.50 21.99
N ALA A 50 -6.65 10.89 21.29
CA ALA A 50 -6.43 9.59 20.67
C ALA A 50 -5.53 9.74 19.45
N ASP A 51 -4.80 8.67 19.11
CA ASP A 51 -4.06 8.59 17.85
C ASP A 51 -4.98 8.83 16.65
N GLN A 52 -4.40 9.38 15.59
CA GLN A 52 -5.12 9.65 14.35
C GLN A 52 -4.53 8.86 13.19
N LEU A 53 -5.37 8.05 12.55
CA LEU A 53 -5.08 7.41 11.28
C LEU A 53 -5.83 8.16 10.17
N THR A 54 -5.10 8.65 9.17
CA THR A 54 -5.66 9.26 7.95
C THR A 54 -5.28 8.42 6.73
N ILE A 55 -6.27 8.11 5.90
CA ILE A 55 -6.13 7.28 4.70
C ILE A 55 -6.77 8.03 3.52
N THR A 56 -6.08 8.08 2.38
CA THR A 56 -6.66 8.55 1.10
C THR A 56 -6.71 7.38 0.12
N LEU A 57 -7.89 7.16 -0.48
CA LEU A 57 -8.13 6.07 -1.41
C LEU A 57 -8.52 6.58 -2.79
N ASP A 58 -8.12 5.85 -3.83
CA ASP A 58 -8.56 6.07 -5.20
C ASP A 58 -9.94 5.44 -5.45
N ASP A 59 -10.88 6.28 -5.86
CA ASP A 59 -12.24 5.91 -6.29
C ASP A 59 -12.57 6.46 -7.68
N ALA A 60 -11.57 6.62 -8.55
CA ALA A 60 -11.79 7.10 -9.91
C ALA A 60 -12.76 6.22 -10.73
N ASP A 61 -12.93 4.95 -10.35
CA ASP A 61 -13.86 4.00 -10.98
C ASP A 61 -15.23 3.90 -10.26
N GLY A 62 -15.42 4.59 -9.14
CA GLY A 62 -16.67 4.62 -8.37
C GLY A 62 -17.03 3.30 -7.67
N GLN A 63 -16.06 2.40 -7.48
CA GLN A 63 -16.25 1.07 -6.93
C GLN A 63 -15.86 0.96 -5.44
N LEU A 64 -15.42 2.06 -4.82
CA LEU A 64 -15.14 2.10 -3.40
C LEU A 64 -16.45 2.02 -2.60
N GLN A 65 -16.63 0.91 -1.89
CA GLN A 65 -17.77 0.76 -0.99
C GLN A 65 -17.53 1.56 0.28
N LEU A 66 -18.37 2.56 0.53
CA LEU A 66 -18.38 3.26 1.81
C LEU A 66 -18.98 2.34 2.88
N PRO A 67 -18.42 2.32 4.09
CA PRO A 67 -19.07 1.69 5.24
C PRO A 67 -20.48 2.27 5.46
N PRO A 68 -21.44 1.49 6.00
CA PRO A 68 -22.78 1.98 6.35
C PRO A 68 -22.77 3.07 7.44
#